data_AF-A0AAN8WX85-F1
#
_entry.id   AF-A0AAN8WX85-F1
#
_cell.length_a   1.000
_cell.length_b   1.000
_cell.length_c   1.000
_cell.angle_alpha   90.00
_cell.angle_beta   90.00
_cell.angle_gamma   90.00
#
_symmetry.space_group_name_H-M   'P 1'
#
loop_
_entity.id
_entity.type
_entity.pdbx_description
1 polymer ?
#
loop_
_entity_poly.entity_id
_entity_poly.type
_entity_poly.pdbx_seq_one_letter_code
_entity_poly.pdbx_strand_id
1 'polypeptide(L)' 'MSGELASIEQCLEKHIPEEQLKEVRRILYGRELGTFTIIEAVENLAEQHNFEVKGYCIPAAKEELAPP' A
#
# COMPACT_ATOMS: atom_id res chain seq x y z
N MET A 1 11.02 7.61 25.66
CA MET A 1 11.49 7.78 24.28
C MET A 1 10.29 7.53 23.37
N SER A 2 9.60 8.58 22.95
CA SER A 2 8.54 8.47 21.94
C SER A 2 9.24 8.23 20.61
N GLY A 3 9.54 6.97 20.28
CA GLY A 3 9.97 6.63 18.94
C GLY A 3 8.82 6.98 18.01
N GLU A 4 8.98 8.05 17.24
CA GLU A 4 7.94 8.55 16.34
C GLU A 4 7.54 7.42 15.39
N LEU A 5 6.26 7.06 15.42
CA LEU A 5 5.71 6.02 14.58
C LEU A 5 5.61 6.59 13.16
N ALA A 6 6.54 6.19 12.30
CA ALA A 6 6.68 6.75 10.96
C ALA A 6 5.47 6.44 10.06
N SER A 7 4.90 5.24 10.17
CA SER A 7 3.59 4.93 9.58
C SER A 7 2.92 3.74 10.29
N ILE A 8 1.59 3.66 10.17
CA ILE A 8 0.81 2.54 10.70
C ILE A 8 1.26 1.26 10.01
N GLU A 9 1.47 1.32 8.70
CA GLU A 9 1.88 0.19 7.86
C GLU A 9 3.21 -0.40 8.33
N GLN A 10 4.22 0.44 8.56
CA GLN A 10 5.52 0.01 9.08
C GLN A 10 5.41 -0.61 10.48
N CYS A 11 4.55 -0.05 11.34
CA CYS A 11 4.33 -0.60 12.67
C CYS A 11 3.66 -1.99 12.60
N LEU A 12 2.65 -2.15 11.76
CA LEU A 12 1.95 -3.43 11.59
C LEU A 12 2.87 -4.50 11.01
N GLU A 13 3.64 -4.17 9.96
CA GLU A 13 4.60 -5.08 9.33
C GLU A 13 5.73 -5.52 10.28
N LYS A 14 6.21 -4.62 11.12
CA LYS A 14 7.32 -4.90 12.05
C LYS A 14 6.90 -5.80 13.22
N HIS A 15 5.64 -5.76 13.64
CA HIS A 15 5.19 -6.34 14.91
C HIS A 15 4.18 -7.48 14.78
N ILE A 16 3.56 -7.66 13.62
CA ILE A 16 2.51 -8.66 13.43
C ILE A 16 3.00 -9.71 12.42
N PRO A 17 2.91 -11.02 12.74
CA PRO A 17 3.24 -12.09 11.80
C PRO A 17 2.41 -11.99 10.51
N GLU A 18 2.99 -12.34 9.37
CA GLU A 18 2.37 -12.17 8.04
C GLU A 18 0.97 -12.80 7.94
N GLU A 19 0.79 -13.98 8.54
CA GLU A 19 -0.49 -14.70 8.55
C GLU A 19 -1.61 -13.90 9.26
N GLN A 20 -1.27 -13.21 10.35
CA GLN A 20 -2.21 -12.37 11.10
C GLN A 20 -2.33 -10.97 10.50
N LEU A 21 -1.25 -10.47 9.89
CA LEU A 21 -1.20 -9.14 9.29
C LEU A 21 -2.25 -8.98 8.18
N LYS A 22 -2.49 -10.03 7.38
CA LYS A 22 -3.54 -10.02 6.36
C LYS A 22 -4.92 -9.80 6.96
N GLU A 23 -5.26 -10.49 8.04
CA GLU A 23 -6.53 -10.32 8.73
C GLU A 23 -6.65 -8.94 9.40
N VAL A 24 -5.56 -8.45 10.00
CA VAL A 24 -5.54 -7.10 10.59
C VAL A 24 -5.78 -6.03 9.52
N ARG A 25 -5.11 -6.15 8.36
CA ARG A 25 -5.35 -5.26 7.21
C ARG A 25 -6.77 -5.38 6.70
N ARG A 26 -7.32 -6.60 6.66
CA ARG A 26 -8.70 -6.86 6.23
C ARG A 26 -9.72 -6.12 7.10
N ILE A 27 -9.50 -6.12 8.42
CA ILE A 27 -10.39 -5.48 9.40
C ILE A 27 -10.26 -3.95 9.34
N LEU A 28 -9.03 -3.43 9.24
CA LEU A 28 -8.77 -1.99 9.28
C LEU A 28 -9.08 -1.28 7.96
N TYR A 29 -8.64 -1.85 6.83
CA TYR A 29 -8.69 -1.21 5.52
C TYR A 29 -9.71 -1.86 4.57
N GLY A 30 -10.23 -3.03 4.89
CA GLY A 30 -11.08 -3.82 4.00
C GLY A 30 -10.28 -4.75 3.11
N ARG A 31 -10.78 -5.04 1.90
CA ARG A 31 -10.13 -6.01 1.00
C ARG A 31 -8.69 -5.62 0.67
N GLU A 32 -7.84 -6.62 0.48
CA GLU A 32 -6.47 -6.41 -0.01
C GLU A 32 -6.50 -5.81 -1.42
N LEU A 33 -5.73 -4.73 -1.61
CA LEU A 33 -5.60 -4.05 -2.90
C LEU A 33 -4.42 -4.64 -3.67
N GLY A 34 -4.57 -4.73 -5.00
CA GLY A 34 -3.45 -5.09 -5.86
C GLY A 34 -2.37 -4.00 -5.81
N THR A 35 -1.11 -4.41 -5.75
CA THR A 35 0.01 -3.49 -5.92
C THR A 35 0.09 -3.05 -7.39
N PHE A 36 0.31 -1.77 -7.60
CA PHE A 36 0.56 -1.21 -8.92
C PHE A 36 2.06 -1.01 -9.09
N THR A 37 2.65 -1.65 -10.10
CA THR A 37 4.08 -1.48 -10.41
C THR A 37 4.31 -0.06 -10.89
N ILE A 38 5.08 0.71 -10.11
CA ILE A 38 5.51 2.05 -10.50
C ILE A 38 6.61 1.90 -11.55
N ILE A 39 6.67 2.82 -12.51
CA ILE A 39 7.73 2.82 -13.52
C ILE A 39 9.07 3.24 -12.87
N GLU A 40 10.16 2.60 -13.30
CA GLU A 40 11.51 2.79 -12.75
C GLU A 40 11.94 4.27 -12.74
N ALA A 41 11.54 5.06 -13.75
CA ALA A 41 11.83 6.49 -13.79
C ALA A 41 11.28 7.27 -12.59
N VAL A 42 10.11 6.88 -12.06
CA VAL A 42 9.50 7.52 -10.89
C VAL A 42 10.18 7.06 -9.61
N GLU A 43 10.55 5.78 -9.52
CA GLU A 43 11.33 5.25 -8.39
C GLU A 43 12.69 5.96 -8.28
N ASN A 44 13.39 6.12 -9.41
CA ASN A 44 14.66 6.85 -9.46
C ASN A 44 14.53 8.31 -8.99
N LEU A 45 13.44 9.00 -9.33
CA LEU A 45 13.18 10.36 -8.85
C LEU A 45 12.88 10.39 -7.35
N ALA A 46 12.11 9.41 -6.86
CA ALA A 46 11.80 9.27 -5.44
C ALA A 46 13.08 9.08 -4.60
N GLU A 47 13.99 8.23 -5.08
CA GLU A 47 15.30 8.03 -4.47
C GLU A 47 16.17 9.30 -4.53
N GLN A 48 16.25 9.96 -5.69
CA GLN A 48 17.05 11.18 -5.88
C GLN A 48 16.62 12.33 -4.96
N HIS A 49 15.31 12.45 -4.71
CA HIS A 49 14.74 13.52 -3.91
C HIS A 49 14.34 13.08 -2.49
N ASN A 50 14.68 11.85 -2.10
CA ASN A 50 14.47 11.29 -0.77
C ASN A 50 13.00 11.33 -0.30
N PHE A 51 12.09 10.79 -1.10
CA PHE A 51 10.70 10.57 -0.71
C PHE A 51 10.23 9.15 -1.07
N GLU A 52 9.19 8.67 -0.37
CA GLU A 52 8.59 7.35 -0.61
C GLU A 52 7.44 7.45 -1.63
N VAL A 53 7.39 6.52 -2.60
CA VAL A 53 6.28 6.40 -3.55
C VAL A 53 5.76 4.97 -3.52
N LYS A 54 4.44 4.83 -3.41
CA LYS A 54 3.73 3.55 -3.42
C LYS A 54 2.52 3.60 -4.34
N GLY A 55 2.33 2.53 -5.11
CA GLY A 55 1.25 2.41 -6.08
C GLY A 55 0.26 1.32 -5.66
N TYR A 56 -1.02 1.66 -5.63
CA TYR A 56 -2.10 0.73 -5.33
C TYR A 56 -3.21 0.86 -6.36
N CYS A 57 -3.87 -0.25 -6.67
CA CYS A 57 -4.98 -0.30 -7.61
C CYS A 57 -6.27 -0.70 -6.88
N ILE A 58 -7.33 0.09 -7.07
CA ILE A 58 -8.69 -0.23 -6.61
C ILE A 58 -9.50 -0.63 -7.83
N PRO A 59 -9.68 -1.92 -8.11
CA PRO A 59 -10.42 -2.36 -9.29
C PRO A 59 -11.92 -2.16 -9.07
N ALA A 60 -12.60 -1.73 -10.14
CA ALA A 60 -14.04 -1.78 -10.26
C ALA A 60 -14.47 -2.99 -11.11
N ALA A 61 -15.68 -3.49 -10.88
CA ALA A 61 -16.27 -4.44 -11.80
C ALA A 61 -16.61 -3.73 -13.11
N LYS A 62 -16.50 -4.44 -14.24
CA LYS A 62 -16.88 -3.89 -15.54
C LYS A 62 -18.39 -3.62 -15.55
N GLU A 63 -18.77 -2.38 -15.84
CA GLU A 63 -20.16 -2.01 -16.05
C GLU A 63 -20.63 -2.40 -17.47
N GLU A 64 -21.94 -2.59 -17.64
CA GLU A 64 -22.51 -3.06 -18.91
C GLU A 64 -22.45 -2.00 -20.02
N LEU A 65 -22.67 -0.74 -19.65
CA LEU A 65 -22.88 0.36 -20.59
C LEU A 65 -21.84 1.47 -20.47
N ALA A 66 -21.07 1.50 -19.38
CA ALA A 66 -20.05 2.50 -19.16
C ALA A 66 -18.64 1.93 -19.44
N PRO A 67 -17.75 2.73 -20.07
CA PRO A 67 -16.34 2.42 -20.08
C PRO A 67 -15.77 2.47 -18.64
N PRO A 68 -14.64 1.77 -18.40
CA PRO A 68 -13.97 1.77 -17.11
C PRO A 68 -13.45 3.16 -16.69
#